data_AF-A0A7C5E2R9-F1
#
_entry.id   AF-A0A7C5E2R9-F1
#
_cell.length_a   1.000
_cell.length_b   1.000
_cell.length_c   1.000
_cell.angle_alpha   90.00
_cell.angle_beta   90.00
_cell.angle_gamma   90.00
#
_symmetry.space_group_name_H-M   'P 1'
#
loop_
_entity.id
_entity.type
_entity.pdbx_description
1 polymer ?
#
loop_
_entity_poly.entity_id
_entity_poly.type
_entity_poly.pdbx_seq_one_letter_code
_entity_poly.pdbx_strand_id
1 'polypeptide(L)'
;MYTLKEILRIPELFEKTEELFVELYRDCKYLFVGCGSSYNLGLILSRILTKHNYRAEVISGGQIVVRGNVPFLDKAILLSRTGESSETVFAASELKKSGFETLGISCVPSSQLLKVCDESIALDYANEESIVMTGSFS
;
A
#
# COMPACT_ATOMS: atom_id res chain seq x y z
N MET A 1 -24.17 -10.89 6.59
CA MET A 1 -23.68 -9.87 5.63
C MET A 1 -22.25 -9.52 6.01
N TYR A 2 -21.27 -9.86 5.18
CA TYR A 2 -19.85 -9.74 5.54
C TYR A 2 -19.41 -8.30 5.78
N THR A 3 -19.84 -7.35 4.94
CA THR A 3 -19.47 -5.94 5.02
C THR A 3 -19.81 -5.29 6.37
N LEU A 4 -21.03 -5.48 6.90
CA LEU A 4 -21.39 -4.89 8.21
C LEU A 4 -20.54 -5.47 9.35
N LYS A 5 -20.26 -6.77 9.31
CA LYS A 5 -19.43 -7.44 10.33
C LYS A 5 -18.01 -6.87 10.32
N GLU A 6 -17.45 -6.58 9.15
CA GLU A 6 -16.10 -6.03 9.02
C GLU A 6 -16.01 -4.57 9.45
N ILE A 7 -17.04 -3.76 9.15
CA ILE A 7 -17.14 -2.39 9.67
C ILE A 7 -17.15 -2.39 11.20
N LEU A 8 -17.94 -3.29 11.81
CA LEU A 8 -18.02 -3.38 13.27
C LEU A 8 -16.73 -3.86 13.93
N ARG A 9 -15.81 -4.48 13.17
CA ARG A 9 -14.50 -4.95 13.65
C ARG A 9 -13.43 -3.85 13.64
N ILE A 10 -13.65 -2.70 12.99
CA ILE A 10 -12.65 -1.63 12.87
C ILE A 10 -12.00 -1.24 14.22
N PRO A 11 -12.75 -1.08 15.33
CA PRO A 11 -12.13 -0.76 16.62
C PRO A 11 -11.05 -1.78 17.04
N GLU A 12 -11.31 -3.08 16.86
CA GLU A 12 -10.35 -4.15 17.16
C GLU A 12 -9.12 -4.12 16.22
N LEU A 13 -9.30 -3.64 14.98
CA LEU A 13 -8.19 -3.48 14.05
C LEU A 13 -7.24 -2.35 14.47
N PHE A 14 -7.78 -1.27 15.02
CA PHE A 14 -6.96 -0.15 15.50
C PHE A 14 -6.09 -0.55 16.69
N GLU A 15 -6.62 -1.32 17.65
CA GLU A 15 -5.83 -1.83 18.78
C GLU A 15 -4.59 -2.61 18.32
N LYS A 16 -4.71 -3.40 17.25
CA LYS A 16 -3.58 -4.17 16.69
C LYS A 16 -2.60 -3.33 15.88
N THR A 17 -3.02 -2.15 15.43
CA THR A 17 -2.21 -1.28 14.56
C THR A 17 -1.33 -0.34 15.36
N GLU A 18 -1.64 -0.08 16.65
CA GLU A 18 -0.82 0.77 17.53
C GLU A 18 0.62 0.26 17.71
N GLU A 19 0.86 -1.02 17.49
CA GLU A 19 2.18 -1.65 17.59
C GLU A 19 3.00 -1.54 16.29
N LEU A 20 2.37 -1.09 15.19
CA LEU A 20 2.99 -1.04 13.88
C LEU A 20 3.51 0.36 13.57
N PHE A 21 4.83 0.47 13.38
CA PHE A 21 5.47 1.72 13.01
C PHE A 21 6.25 1.56 11.70
N VAL A 22 6.07 2.53 10.80
CA VAL A 22 6.88 2.68 9.60
C VAL A 22 7.71 3.94 9.77
N GLU A 23 9.03 3.81 9.74
CA GLU A 23 9.92 4.96 9.83
C GLU A 23 9.88 5.77 8.53
N LEU A 24 9.74 7.10 8.68
CA LEU A 24 9.71 8.04 7.56
C LEU A 24 10.78 9.12 7.73
N TYR A 25 11.54 9.32 6.66
CA TYR A 25 12.69 10.21 6.57
C TYR A 25 12.36 11.43 5.71
N ARG A 26 12.88 12.60 6.09
CA ARG A 26 12.51 13.90 5.48
C ARG A 26 13.13 14.14 4.11
N ASP A 27 14.31 13.60 3.92
CA ASP A 27 15.11 13.62 2.70
C ASP A 27 14.66 12.58 1.67
N CYS A 28 13.96 11.54 2.12
CA CYS A 28 13.35 10.51 1.27
C CYS A 28 12.09 11.02 0.55
N LYS A 29 11.95 10.62 -0.71
CA LYS A 29 10.74 10.81 -1.51
C LYS A 29 9.94 9.51 -1.59
N TYR A 30 8.67 9.58 -1.22
CA TYR A 30 7.77 8.44 -1.15
C TYR A 30 6.81 8.39 -2.35
N LEU A 31 6.70 7.23 -2.98
CA LEU A 31 5.70 6.95 -4.01
C LEU A 31 4.72 5.90 -3.52
N PHE A 32 3.46 6.28 -3.32
CA PHE A 32 2.40 5.32 -3.02
C PHE A 32 1.84 4.73 -4.30
N VAL A 33 1.63 3.41 -4.31
CA VAL A 33 1.10 2.67 -5.45
C VAL A 33 -0.02 1.74 -4.99
N GLY A 34 -1.13 1.75 -5.71
CA GLY A 34 -2.22 0.81 -5.48
C GLY A 34 -3.27 0.89 -6.59
N CYS A 35 -4.32 0.08 -6.46
CA CYS A 35 -5.48 0.08 -7.36
C CYS A 35 -6.78 0.27 -6.56
N GLY A 36 -7.75 0.98 -7.15
CA GLY A 36 -9.07 1.19 -6.52
C GLY A 36 -8.96 1.83 -5.12
N SER A 37 -9.54 1.17 -4.11
CA SER A 37 -9.50 1.65 -2.72
C SER A 37 -8.07 1.76 -2.18
N SER A 38 -7.15 0.88 -2.57
CA SER A 38 -5.73 0.99 -2.17
C SER A 38 -5.02 2.19 -2.78
N TYR A 39 -5.43 2.64 -3.98
CA TYR A 39 -4.97 3.92 -4.53
C TYR A 39 -5.47 5.09 -3.68
N ASN A 40 -6.74 5.05 -3.25
CA ASN A 40 -7.30 6.09 -2.39
C ASN A 40 -6.58 6.17 -1.03
N LEU A 41 -6.15 5.03 -0.46
CA LEU A 41 -5.26 5.02 0.71
C LEU A 41 -3.96 5.77 0.44
N GLY A 42 -3.27 5.44 -0.65
CA GLY A 42 -2.04 6.13 -1.05
C GLY A 42 -2.25 7.64 -1.28
N LEU A 43 -3.40 8.02 -1.83
CA LEU A 43 -3.76 9.43 -2.01
C LEU A 43 -3.96 10.14 -0.67
N ILE A 44 -4.66 9.52 0.29
CA ILE A 44 -4.82 10.09 1.63
C ILE A 44 -3.46 10.24 2.32
N LEU A 45 -2.65 9.17 2.32
CA LEU A 45 -1.33 9.16 2.95
C LEU A 45 -0.39 10.20 2.33
N SER A 46 -0.29 10.27 1.00
CA SER A 46 0.55 11.27 0.33
C SER A 46 0.15 12.70 0.68
N ARG A 47 -1.15 12.99 0.82
CA ARG A 47 -1.64 14.31 1.23
C ARG A 47 -1.34 14.62 2.69
N ILE A 48 -1.50 13.66 3.60
CA ILE A 48 -1.11 13.82 5.00
C ILE A 48 0.39 14.11 5.11
N LEU A 49 1.22 13.27 4.48
CA LEU A 49 2.66 13.43 4.49
C LEU A 49 3.12 14.77 3.91
N THR A 50 2.55 15.18 2.78
CA THR A 50 2.84 16.48 2.16
C THR A 50 2.47 17.65 3.09
N LYS A 51 1.32 17.61 3.78
CA LYS A 51 0.95 18.63 4.77
C LYS A 51 1.95 18.73 5.92
N HIS A 52 2.60 17.63 6.25
CA HIS A 52 3.64 17.59 7.26
C HIS A 52 5.05 17.86 6.73
N ASN A 53 5.22 18.33 5.47
CA ASN A 53 6.51 18.61 4.81
C ASN A 53 7.35 17.37 4.44
N TYR A 54 6.72 16.21 4.23
CA TYR A 54 7.37 15.08 3.52
C TYR A 54 7.15 15.22 2.01
N ARG A 55 8.03 14.60 1.23
CA ARG A 55 7.88 14.51 -0.23
C ARG A 55 7.15 13.21 -0.56
N ALA A 56 5.87 13.29 -0.89
CA ALA A 56 5.05 12.11 -1.16
C ALA A 56 4.13 12.32 -2.35
N GLU A 57 4.07 11.33 -3.24
CA GLU A 57 3.18 11.28 -4.40
C GLU A 57 2.42 9.96 -4.45
N VAL A 58 1.40 9.89 -5.29
CA VAL A 58 0.63 8.66 -5.52
C VAL A 58 0.44 8.43 -7.02
N ILE A 59 0.55 7.18 -7.44
CA ILE A 59 0.28 6.73 -8.81
C ILE A 59 -0.50 5.42 -8.77
N SER A 60 -1.39 5.19 -9.73
CA SER A 60 -2.06 3.89 -9.80
C SER A 60 -1.16 2.82 -10.42
N GLY A 61 -1.31 1.56 -10.01
CA GLY A 61 -0.54 0.45 -10.61
C GLY A 61 -0.71 0.40 -12.13
N GLY A 62 -1.94 0.58 -12.63
CA GLY A 62 -2.21 0.64 -14.07
C GLY A 62 -1.50 1.79 -14.81
N GLN A 63 -1.26 2.93 -14.15
CA GLN A 63 -0.50 4.02 -14.78
C GLN A 63 0.99 3.67 -14.94
N ILE A 64 1.57 2.92 -13.99
CA ILE A 64 2.94 2.42 -14.11
C ILE A 64 3.05 1.45 -15.29
N VAL A 65 2.08 0.52 -15.40
CA VAL A 65 2.01 -0.43 -16.53
C VAL A 65 2.01 0.30 -17.88
N VAL A 66 1.27 1.40 -18.00
CA VAL A 66 1.14 2.14 -19.27
C VAL A 66 2.34 3.06 -19.55
N ARG A 67 2.84 3.78 -18.53
CA ARG A 67 3.85 4.83 -18.72
C ARG A 67 5.28 4.29 -18.68
N GLY A 68 5.52 3.18 -17.99
CA GLY A 68 6.82 2.51 -17.85
C GLY A 68 7.88 3.29 -17.07
N ASN A 69 7.77 4.62 -16.95
CA ASN A 69 8.77 5.46 -16.31
C ASN A 69 8.11 6.39 -15.29
N VAL A 70 8.60 6.33 -14.05
CA VAL A 70 8.21 7.23 -12.96
C VAL A 70 9.43 8.05 -12.60
N PRO A 71 9.36 9.40 -12.61
CA PRO A 71 10.51 10.22 -12.26
C PRO A 71 11.02 9.85 -10.87
N PHE A 72 12.30 9.49 -10.80
CA PHE A 72 12.95 8.77 -9.70
C PHE A 72 12.69 9.40 -8.31
N LEU A 73 12.13 8.60 -7.40
CA LEU A 73 11.92 8.89 -5.97
C LEU A 73 12.45 7.69 -5.16
N ASP A 74 12.90 7.91 -3.93
CA ASP A 74 13.75 6.96 -3.21
C ASP A 74 13.02 5.67 -2.78
N LYS A 75 11.76 5.76 -2.31
CA LYS A 75 11.02 4.63 -1.75
C LYS A 75 9.61 4.51 -2.33
N ALA A 76 9.24 3.31 -2.77
CA ALA A 76 7.88 2.98 -3.22
C ALA A 76 7.15 2.17 -2.15
N ILE A 77 5.94 2.59 -1.80
CA ILE A 77 5.04 1.90 -0.86
C ILE A 77 3.85 1.36 -1.63
N LEU A 78 3.74 0.04 -1.70
CA LEU A 78 2.79 -0.67 -2.54
C LEU A 78 1.69 -1.27 -1.68
N LEU A 79 0.45 -0.86 -1.95
CA LEU A 79 -0.72 -1.17 -1.16
C LEU A 79 -1.65 -2.09 -1.95
N SER A 80 -1.94 -3.27 -1.41
CA SER A 80 -2.94 -4.17 -1.98
C SER A 80 -3.49 -5.11 -0.91
N ARG A 81 -4.80 -5.06 -0.67
CA ARG A 81 -5.45 -5.94 0.32
C ARG A 81 -5.09 -7.42 0.14
N THR A 82 -5.25 -7.95 -1.07
CA THR A 82 -4.98 -9.36 -1.36
C THR A 82 -3.53 -9.60 -1.74
N GLY A 83 -2.81 -8.57 -2.21
CA GLY A 83 -1.47 -8.68 -2.78
C GLY A 83 -1.39 -9.48 -4.10
N GLU A 84 -2.53 -9.72 -4.75
CA GLU A 84 -2.63 -10.51 -6.00
C GLU A 84 -3.07 -9.67 -7.22
N SER A 85 -3.23 -8.34 -7.08
CA SER A 85 -3.51 -7.48 -8.23
C SER A 85 -2.32 -7.51 -9.19
N SER A 86 -2.54 -8.07 -10.39
CA SER A 86 -1.54 -8.21 -11.44
C SER A 86 -0.83 -6.90 -11.73
N GLU A 87 -1.57 -5.79 -11.80
CA GLU A 87 -1.02 -4.46 -12.06
C GLU A 87 -0.13 -3.96 -10.93
N THR A 88 -0.50 -4.23 -9.67
CA THR A 88 0.28 -3.80 -8.50
C THR A 88 1.54 -4.65 -8.33
N VAL A 89 1.44 -5.97 -8.55
CA VAL A 89 2.59 -6.89 -8.53
C VAL A 89 3.57 -6.57 -9.66
N PHE A 90 3.05 -6.29 -10.86
CA PHE A 90 3.86 -5.82 -11.98
C PHE A 90 4.57 -4.50 -11.64
N ALA A 91 3.83 -3.52 -11.13
CA ALA A 91 4.39 -2.24 -10.72
C ALA A 91 5.50 -2.39 -9.66
N ALA A 92 5.34 -3.31 -8.70
CA ALA A 92 6.37 -3.67 -7.72
C ALA A 92 7.67 -4.10 -8.39
N SER A 93 7.56 -5.05 -9.34
CA SER A 93 8.72 -5.58 -10.05
C SER A 93 9.42 -4.49 -10.86
N GLU A 94 8.67 -3.65 -11.57
CA GLU A 94 9.23 -2.61 -12.42
C GLU A 94 9.88 -1.47 -11.63
N LEU A 95 9.26 -1.04 -10.53
CA LEU A 95 9.84 0.00 -9.66
C LEU A 95 11.12 -0.49 -9.00
N LYS A 96 11.13 -1.74 -8.52
CA LYS A 96 12.33 -2.38 -7.97
C LYS A 96 13.46 -2.45 -9.00
N LYS A 97 13.18 -2.90 -10.23
CA LYS A 97 14.17 -2.90 -11.32
C LYS A 97 14.67 -1.51 -11.68
N SER A 98 13.81 -0.50 -11.50
CA SER A 98 14.12 0.91 -11.74
C SER A 98 14.88 1.56 -10.59
N GLY A 99 15.18 0.83 -9.51
CA GLY A 99 16.04 1.27 -8.41
C GLY A 99 15.32 1.88 -7.21
N PHE A 100 14.00 1.77 -7.12
CA PHE A 100 13.26 2.12 -5.90
C PHE A 100 13.52 1.08 -4.80
N GLU A 101 13.64 1.54 -3.55
CA GLU A 101 13.43 0.65 -2.40
C GLU A 101 11.94 0.36 -2.28
N THR A 102 11.54 -0.91 -2.27
CA THR A 102 10.12 -1.30 -2.33
C THR A 102 9.61 -1.87 -1.02
N LEU A 103 8.53 -1.29 -0.48
CA LEU A 103 7.79 -1.79 0.68
C LEU A 103 6.39 -2.25 0.24
N GLY A 104 6.11 -3.54 0.38
CA GLY A 104 4.78 -4.11 0.13
C GLY A 104 3.94 -4.17 1.41
N ILE A 105 2.68 -3.75 1.33
CA ILE A 105 1.70 -3.87 2.44
C ILE A 105 0.46 -4.59 1.93
N SER A 106 0.13 -5.71 2.59
CA SER A 106 -0.98 -6.58 2.21
C SER A 106 -1.59 -7.28 3.43
N CYS A 107 -2.86 -7.65 3.34
CA CYS A 107 -3.55 -8.43 4.38
C CYS A 107 -3.33 -9.94 4.22
N VAL A 108 -2.62 -10.38 3.18
CA VAL A 108 -2.35 -11.80 2.93
C VAL A 108 -0.84 -12.05 2.99
N PRO A 109 -0.33 -12.67 4.07
CA PRO A 109 1.11 -12.89 4.25
C PRO A 109 1.79 -13.64 3.10
N SER A 110 1.08 -14.58 2.47
CA SER A 110 1.61 -15.42 1.39
C SER A 110 1.49 -14.79 -0.01
N SER A 111 1.04 -13.53 -0.10
CA SER A 111 0.70 -12.90 -1.38
C SER A 111 1.91 -12.60 -2.26
N GLN A 112 1.68 -12.55 -3.58
CA GLN A 112 2.73 -12.28 -4.54
C GLN A 112 3.39 -10.91 -4.33
N LEU A 113 2.61 -9.87 -4.00
CA LEU A 113 3.14 -8.53 -3.74
C LEU A 113 4.24 -8.54 -2.67
N LEU A 114 4.00 -9.21 -1.54
CA LEU A 114 4.95 -9.24 -0.43
C LEU A 114 6.22 -10.03 -0.77
N LYS A 115 6.13 -11.02 -1.68
CA LYS A 115 7.29 -11.79 -2.16
C LYS A 115 8.18 -11.00 -3.12
N VAL A 116 7.61 -10.04 -3.85
CA VAL A 116 8.33 -9.27 -4.88
C VAL A 116 9.07 -8.06 -4.28
N CYS A 117 8.49 -7.41 -3.28
CA CYS A 117 9.06 -6.22 -2.64
C CYS A 117 10.32 -6.54 -1.82
N ASP A 118 11.14 -5.52 -1.54
CA ASP A 118 12.35 -5.65 -0.71
C ASP A 118 12.00 -5.81 0.76
N GLU A 119 11.04 -5.01 1.22
CA GLU A 119 10.45 -5.09 2.55
C GLU A 119 8.96 -5.41 2.45
N SER A 120 8.41 -6.00 3.51
CA SER A 120 7.00 -6.36 3.55
C SER A 120 6.40 -6.18 4.94
N ILE A 121 5.14 -5.73 4.96
CA ILE A 121 4.29 -5.71 6.15
C ILE A 121 3.02 -6.50 5.82
N ALA A 122 2.79 -7.55 6.60
CA ALA A 122 1.57 -8.33 6.53
C ALA A 122 0.61 -7.87 7.64
N LEU A 123 -0.54 -7.33 7.22
CA LEU A 123 -1.66 -6.96 8.10
C LEU A 123 -2.71 -8.08 8.07
N ASP A 124 -2.30 -9.30 8.40
CA ASP A 124 -3.13 -10.50 8.35
C ASP A 124 -4.42 -10.37 9.19
N TYR A 125 -4.31 -9.66 10.32
CA TYR A 125 -5.45 -9.33 11.17
C TYR A 125 -6.51 -8.45 10.50
N ALA A 126 -6.15 -7.70 9.46
CA ALA A 126 -7.04 -6.83 8.71
C ALA A 126 -7.66 -7.52 7.48
N ASN A 127 -7.38 -8.80 7.24
CA ASN A 127 -7.97 -9.54 6.13
C ASN A 127 -9.50 -9.62 6.24
N GLU A 128 -10.18 -9.59 5.11
CA GLU A 128 -11.62 -9.45 5.01
C GLU A 128 -12.20 -10.23 3.82
N GLU A 129 -13.44 -10.67 3.96
CA GLU A 129 -14.20 -11.50 3.00
C GLU A 129 -15.06 -10.63 2.07
N SER A 130 -15.42 -9.42 2.49
CA SER A 130 -16.17 -8.48 1.65
C SER A 130 -15.42 -8.16 0.37
N ILE A 131 -16.19 -7.98 -0.71
CA ILE A 131 -15.69 -7.50 -2.00
C ILE A 131 -15.22 -6.04 -1.87
N VAL A 132 -15.93 -5.24 -1.08
CA VAL A 132 -15.60 -3.83 -0.83
C VAL A 132 -14.71 -3.69 0.39
N MET A 133 -13.67 -2.85 0.26
CA MET A 133 -12.76 -2.58 1.37
C MET A 133 -13.43 -1.73 2.45
N THR A 134 -13.39 -2.21 3.70
CA THR A 134 -13.93 -1.48 4.85
C THR A 134 -12.91 -1.45 5.98
N GLY A 135 -12.76 -2.56 6.71
CA GLY A 135 -11.79 -2.70 7.78
C GLY A 135 -10.36 -2.58 7.25
N SER A 136 -10.05 -3.22 6.13
CA SER A 136 -8.71 -3.14 5.52
C SER A 136 -8.35 -1.75 4.95
N PHE A 137 -9.32 -0.85 4.83
CA PHE A 137 -9.13 0.54 4.41
C PHE A 137 -8.98 1.51 5.60
N SER A 138 -9.39 1.11 6.80
CA SER A 138 -9.39 2.00 7.97
C SER A 138 -8.04 1.97 8.67
#